data_AF-A0A7X2PGH8-F1
#
_entry.id   AF-A0A7X2PGH8-F1
#
_cell.length_a   1.000
_cell.length_b   1.000
_cell.length_c   1.000
_cell.angle_alpha   90.00
_cell.angle_beta   90.00
_cell.angle_gamma   90.00
#
_symmetry.space_group_name_H-M   'P 1'
#
loop_
_entity.id
_entity.type
_entity.pdbx_description
1 polymer ?
#
loop_
_entity_poly.entity_id
_entity_poly.type
_entity_poly.pdbx_seq_one_letter_code
_entity_poly.pdbx_strand_id
1 'polypeptide(L)'
;MEQYPFPGERACSALAGQAFPPACRAKRSYLPFALALLVPCAWGQYAGSEACRGCHEAQFAAHAKTGHAKALSRSDRKPGEWAFGAGVQAITFVSQADEDSYIEHGLSYYKATKSMALTPGHRSPEGERYRTFDPGAAIFRCFQCHATGPLKLAAGSRIEPSELGVQCESCHGPGAEHATSQRPIKNPKRLSAAELNDACGQCHRKPAAAGADTDWSNPWNARHQPLYLSQSACFRNSKGALSCLTCHAAHTELSRDSASYNRRCAGCHVKPKHRAAVAEQSCVGCHMPSVVPLAIDGRPALRFANHWIGIYSGNSLKPASSTSRRPTSPRP
;
A
#
# COMPACT_ATOMS: atom_id res chain seq x y z
N MET A 1 4.86 22.70 -25.48
CA MET A 1 6.10 22.62 -26.27
C MET A 1 7.22 22.67 -25.24
N GLU A 2 7.93 21.62 -24.86
CA GLU A 2 8.36 20.36 -25.50
C GLU A 2 8.16 19.21 -24.49
N GLN A 3 7.64 18.06 -24.91
CA GLN A 3 7.73 16.83 -24.12
C GLN A 3 9.08 16.19 -24.46
N TYR A 4 10.06 16.29 -23.55
CA TYR A 4 11.27 15.49 -23.64
C TYR A 4 10.90 14.01 -23.42
N PRO A 5 11.20 13.09 -24.36
CA PRO A 5 11.06 11.67 -24.10
C PRO A 5 12.08 11.26 -23.03
N PHE A 6 11.63 10.43 -22.07
CA PHE A 6 12.56 9.78 -21.15
C PHE A 6 13.52 8.90 -21.96
N PRO A 7 14.84 8.97 -21.75
CA PRO A 7 15.78 8.12 -22.47
C PRO A 7 15.54 6.65 -22.10
N GLY A 8 15.09 5.85 -23.07
CA GLY A 8 14.94 4.40 -22.93
C GLY A 8 13.57 3.80 -23.30
N GLU A 9 12.56 4.60 -23.61
CA GLU A 9 11.24 4.08 -24.02
C GLU A 9 11.25 3.68 -25.50
N ARG A 10 11.21 2.37 -25.79
CA ARG A 10 11.01 1.89 -27.17
C ARG A 10 9.58 2.26 -27.62
N ALA A 11 9.42 2.55 -28.91
CA ALA A 11 8.10 2.76 -29.50
C ALA A 11 7.19 1.56 -29.19
N CYS A 12 6.04 1.82 -28.58
CA CYS A 12 5.13 0.80 -28.09
C CYS A 12 4.52 0.04 -29.26
N SER A 13 5.14 -1.09 -29.63
CA SER A 13 4.74 -1.87 -30.82
C SER A 13 3.76 -2.99 -30.48
N ALA A 14 3.34 -3.11 -29.22
CA ALA A 14 2.83 -4.38 -28.68
C ALA A 14 1.34 -4.66 -28.89
N LEU A 15 0.51 -3.72 -29.37
CA LEU A 15 -0.95 -3.93 -29.39
C LEU A 15 -1.66 -3.43 -30.65
N ALA A 16 -0.94 -3.22 -31.76
CA ALA A 16 -1.56 -2.96 -33.06
C ALA A 16 -2.33 -4.22 -33.53
N GLY A 17 -3.56 -4.40 -33.05
CA GLY A 17 -4.43 -5.54 -33.38
C GLY A 17 -5.24 -6.11 -32.22
N GLN A 18 -4.96 -5.76 -30.96
CA GLN A 18 -5.81 -6.16 -29.83
C GLN A 18 -6.95 -5.14 -29.67
N ALA A 19 -8.15 -5.52 -30.09
CA ALA A 19 -9.35 -4.72 -29.89
C ALA A 19 -9.79 -4.81 -28.42
N PHE A 20 -9.39 -3.83 -27.61
CA PHE A 20 -10.05 -3.60 -26.33
C PHE A 20 -11.41 -2.95 -26.59
N PRO A 21 -12.48 -3.31 -25.85
CA PRO A 21 -13.77 -2.67 -25.99
C PRO A 21 -13.62 -1.15 -25.86
N PRO A 22 -14.27 -0.33 -26.71
CA PRO A 22 -14.15 1.12 -26.62
C PRO A 22 -14.58 1.62 -25.24
N ALA A 23 -13.87 2.61 -24.71
CA ALA A 23 -14.25 3.26 -23.46
C ALA A 23 -15.69 3.80 -23.58
N CYS A 24 -16.62 3.26 -22.79
CA CYS A 24 -17.98 3.76 -22.73
C CYS A 24 -17.98 5.22 -22.25
N ARG A 25 -18.16 6.17 -23.16
CA ARG A 25 -18.48 7.55 -22.79
C ARG A 25 -19.87 7.57 -22.20
N ALA A 26 -19.97 7.64 -20.86
CA ALA A 26 -21.24 7.90 -20.20
C ALA A 26 -21.78 9.25 -20.68
N LYS A 27 -22.82 9.24 -21.54
CA LYS A 27 -23.61 10.43 -21.80
C LYS A 27 -24.37 10.75 -20.51
N ARG A 28 -24.23 11.99 -20.00
CA ARG A 28 -25.06 12.51 -18.91
C ARG A 28 -26.50 12.59 -19.40
N SER A 29 -27.26 11.52 -19.27
CA SER A 29 -28.71 11.53 -19.41
C SER A 29 -29.32 11.39 -18.02
N TYR A 30 -29.99 12.45 -17.59
CA TYR A 30 -30.82 12.48 -16.39
C TYR A 30 -32.07 11.63 -16.65
N LEU A 31 -32.06 10.36 -16.24
CA LEU A 31 -33.27 9.55 -16.09
C LEU A 31 -33.32 8.97 -14.66
N PRO A 32 -34.52 8.82 -14.08
CA PRO A 32 -34.68 8.58 -12.65
C PRO A 32 -34.27 7.16 -12.24
N PHE A 33 -33.79 7.07 -11.00
CA PHE A 33 -33.35 5.88 -10.28
C PHE A 33 -34.35 4.72 -10.38
N ALA A 34 -34.13 3.78 -11.31
CA ALA A 34 -34.66 2.42 -11.22
C ALA A 34 -33.81 1.49 -12.09
N LEU A 35 -33.21 0.46 -11.47
CA LEU A 35 -32.48 -0.65 -12.11
C LEU A 35 -31.23 -0.27 -12.94
N ALA A 36 -30.14 0.12 -12.25
CA ALA A 36 -28.80 0.07 -12.85
C ALA A 36 -28.24 -1.36 -12.71
N LEU A 37 -28.51 -2.20 -13.70
CA LEU A 37 -27.77 -3.45 -13.94
C LEU A 37 -26.26 -3.16 -14.01
N LEU A 38 -25.46 -3.99 -13.32
CA LEU A 38 -24.00 -3.94 -13.30
C LEU A 38 -23.44 -3.81 -14.72
N VAL A 39 -22.86 -2.64 -15.01
CA VAL A 39 -22.41 -2.26 -16.35
C VAL A 39 -21.16 -3.06 -16.76
N PRO A 40 -21.16 -3.78 -17.89
CA PRO A 40 -19.98 -4.48 -18.44
C PRO A 40 -18.79 -3.55 -18.78
N CYS A 41 -19.00 -2.24 -18.83
CA CYS A 41 -18.04 -1.23 -19.32
C CYS A 41 -16.75 -1.10 -18.51
N ALA A 42 -16.72 -1.48 -17.21
CA ALA A 42 -15.51 -1.32 -16.40
C ALA A 42 -14.37 -2.27 -16.83
N TRP A 43 -14.69 -3.33 -17.57
CA TRP A 43 -13.79 -4.44 -17.84
C TRP A 43 -12.93 -4.21 -19.09
N GLY A 44 -13.45 -3.46 -20.07
CA GLY A 44 -12.70 -3.08 -21.27
C GLY A 44 -11.69 -1.96 -21.09
N GLN A 45 -11.59 -1.39 -19.88
CA GLN A 45 -10.71 -0.26 -19.59
C GLN A 45 -9.35 -0.69 -19.02
N TYR A 46 -9.26 -1.88 -18.42
CA TYR A 46 -8.01 -2.44 -17.89
C TYR A 46 -7.33 -3.29 -18.97
N ALA A 47 -6.06 -3.04 -19.21
CA ALA A 47 -5.23 -3.75 -20.19
C ALA A 47 -4.52 -4.96 -19.59
N GLY A 48 -4.32 -4.98 -18.27
CA GLY A 48 -3.46 -5.93 -17.58
C GLY A 48 -1.98 -5.55 -17.66
N SER A 49 -1.20 -5.93 -16.65
CA SER A 49 0.22 -5.60 -16.54
C SER A 49 1.09 -6.13 -17.68
N GLU A 50 0.72 -7.27 -18.28
CA GLU A 50 1.45 -7.84 -19.42
C GLU A 50 1.41 -6.92 -20.65
N ALA A 51 0.29 -6.21 -20.87
CA ALA A 51 0.18 -5.21 -21.93
C ALA A 51 1.17 -4.05 -21.74
N CYS A 52 1.56 -3.75 -20.49
CA CYS A 52 2.55 -2.72 -20.18
C CYS A 52 3.99 -3.18 -20.46
N ARG A 53 4.27 -4.50 -20.41
CA ARG A 53 5.63 -5.06 -20.54
C ARG A 53 6.31 -4.67 -21.84
N GLY A 54 5.57 -4.67 -22.96
CA GLY A 54 6.14 -4.44 -24.29
C GLY A 54 6.79 -3.05 -24.47
N CYS A 55 6.44 -2.09 -23.61
CA CYS A 55 6.86 -0.69 -23.74
C CYS A 55 7.58 -0.20 -22.47
N HIS A 56 7.33 -0.85 -21.33
CA HIS A 56 7.91 -0.54 -20.02
C HIS A 56 8.62 -1.76 -19.41
N GLU A 57 9.45 -2.45 -20.20
CA GLU A 57 10.10 -3.71 -19.82
C GLU A 57 10.88 -3.60 -18.50
N ALA A 58 11.68 -2.55 -18.33
CA ALA A 58 12.49 -2.34 -17.13
C ALA A 58 11.63 -2.12 -15.88
N GLN A 59 10.59 -1.29 -15.98
CA GLN A 59 9.65 -1.05 -14.89
C GLN A 59 8.87 -2.33 -14.57
N PHE A 60 8.40 -3.07 -15.58
CA PHE A 60 7.70 -4.33 -15.42
C PHE A 60 8.57 -5.35 -14.67
N ALA A 61 9.81 -5.57 -15.14
CA ALA A 61 10.74 -6.54 -14.55
C ALA A 61 11.14 -6.20 -13.12
N ALA A 62 11.30 -4.90 -12.81
CA ALA A 62 11.55 -4.44 -11.45
C ALA A 62 10.30 -4.60 -10.56
N HIS A 63 9.13 -4.20 -11.08
CA HIS A 63 7.87 -4.21 -10.34
C HIS A 63 7.45 -5.63 -9.95
N ALA A 64 7.61 -6.60 -10.85
CA ALA A 64 7.28 -8.01 -10.61
C ALA A 64 8.00 -8.62 -9.39
N LYS A 65 9.13 -8.04 -8.96
CA LYS A 65 9.88 -8.50 -7.79
C LYS A 65 9.35 -7.94 -6.47
N THR A 66 8.57 -6.86 -6.52
CA THR A 66 8.12 -6.10 -5.36
C THR A 66 7.10 -6.84 -4.49
N GLY A 67 6.89 -6.33 -3.28
CA GLY A 67 5.79 -6.78 -2.43
C GLY A 67 4.41 -6.44 -2.99
N HIS A 68 4.28 -5.36 -3.77
CA HIS A 68 3.01 -5.00 -4.42
C HIS A 68 2.59 -6.06 -5.43
N ALA A 69 3.47 -6.43 -6.35
CA ALA A 69 3.19 -7.47 -7.34
C ALA A 69 2.88 -8.85 -6.70
N LYS A 70 3.39 -9.09 -5.49
CA LYS A 70 3.22 -10.34 -4.75
C LYS A 70 2.16 -10.26 -3.65
N ALA A 71 1.37 -9.18 -3.59
CA ALA A 71 0.43 -8.96 -2.50
C ALA A 71 -0.69 -10.01 -2.41
N LEU A 72 -0.95 -10.75 -3.50
CA LEU A 72 -1.88 -11.86 -3.53
C LEU A 72 -1.30 -12.99 -4.38
N SER A 73 -1.54 -14.22 -3.95
CA SER A 73 -1.26 -15.43 -4.72
C SER A 73 -2.31 -16.50 -4.45
N ARG A 74 -2.39 -17.51 -5.32
CA ARG A 74 -3.08 -18.76 -4.99
C ARG A 74 -2.31 -19.48 -3.90
N SER A 75 -3.01 -20.04 -2.94
CA SER A 75 -2.41 -20.90 -1.93
C SER A 75 -2.50 -22.36 -2.40
N ASP A 76 -1.34 -23.01 -2.47
CA ASP A 76 -1.20 -24.46 -2.67
C ASP A 76 -1.31 -25.22 -1.33
N ARG A 77 -1.29 -24.51 -0.21
CA ARG A 77 -1.38 -25.05 1.15
C ARG A 77 -2.78 -24.91 1.72
N LYS A 78 -3.31 -25.99 2.28
CA LYS A 78 -4.49 -25.93 3.13
C LYS A 78 -4.16 -25.21 4.46
N PRO A 79 -5.09 -24.42 5.02
CA PRO A 79 -6.51 -24.37 4.67
C PRO A 79 -6.93 -23.31 3.63
N GLY A 80 -5.99 -22.57 3.02
CA GLY A 80 -6.28 -21.41 2.16
C GLY A 80 -6.46 -21.70 0.67
N GLU A 81 -7.38 -21.01 0.00
CA GLU A 81 -7.43 -20.88 -1.47
C GLU A 81 -6.57 -19.69 -1.95
N TRP A 82 -6.58 -18.61 -1.17
CA TRP A 82 -5.89 -17.36 -1.42
C TRP A 82 -4.88 -17.09 -0.31
N ALA A 83 -3.69 -16.62 -0.70
CA ALA A 83 -2.63 -16.18 0.18
C ALA A 83 -2.46 -14.65 0.07
N PHE A 84 -2.97 -13.94 1.07
CA PHE A 84 -2.90 -12.48 1.19
C PHE A 84 -1.61 -12.06 1.90
N GLY A 85 -0.85 -11.19 1.24
CA GLY A 85 0.42 -10.66 1.73
C GLY A 85 1.62 -11.20 0.93
N ALA A 86 2.63 -10.34 0.76
CA ALA A 86 3.81 -10.63 -0.06
C ALA A 86 4.79 -11.66 0.52
N GLY A 87 4.48 -12.28 1.65
CA GLY A 87 5.39 -13.19 2.36
C GLY A 87 6.64 -12.51 2.95
N VAL A 88 6.69 -11.18 2.99
CA VAL A 88 7.80 -10.44 3.60
C VAL A 88 7.74 -10.48 5.12
N GLN A 89 6.53 -10.47 5.69
CA GLN A 89 6.32 -10.52 7.14
C GLN A 89 5.35 -11.64 7.52
N ALA A 90 4.16 -11.62 6.92
CA ALA A 90 3.15 -12.64 7.13
C ALA A 90 2.35 -12.92 5.85
N ILE A 91 1.67 -14.06 5.84
CA ILE A 91 0.68 -14.46 4.84
C ILE A 91 -0.58 -14.89 5.59
N THR A 92 -1.70 -14.27 5.26
CA THR A 92 -3.03 -14.61 5.77
C THR A 92 -3.79 -15.37 4.71
N PHE A 93 -4.49 -16.43 5.10
CA PHE A 93 -5.19 -17.29 4.18
C PHE A 93 -6.67 -16.95 4.15
N VAL A 94 -7.27 -17.00 2.95
CA VAL A 94 -8.72 -16.84 2.77
C VAL A 94 -9.23 -17.94 1.86
N SER A 95 -10.40 -18.49 2.17
CA SER A 95 -11.07 -19.48 1.33
C SER A 95 -12.55 -19.14 1.17
N GLN A 96 -13.14 -19.54 0.05
CA GLN A 96 -14.59 -19.65 0.00
C GLN A 96 -15.03 -20.76 0.97
N ALA A 97 -15.99 -20.47 1.84
CA ALA A 97 -16.53 -21.44 2.78
C ALA A 97 -17.78 -22.12 2.19
N ASP A 98 -18.61 -21.34 1.51
CA ASP A 98 -19.82 -21.76 0.77
C ASP A 98 -20.19 -20.67 -0.25
N GLU A 99 -21.29 -20.82 -0.98
CA GLU A 99 -21.71 -19.85 -2.01
C GLU A 99 -21.97 -18.45 -1.41
N ASP A 100 -22.40 -18.40 -0.14
CA ASP A 100 -22.82 -17.17 0.54
C ASP A 100 -21.72 -16.56 1.42
N SER A 101 -20.57 -17.22 1.60
CA SER A 101 -19.54 -16.71 2.49
C SER A 101 -18.11 -17.16 2.21
N TYR A 102 -17.19 -16.33 2.69
CA TYR A 102 -15.75 -16.54 2.73
C TYR A 102 -15.27 -16.56 4.16
N ILE A 103 -14.16 -17.24 4.39
CA ILE A 103 -13.48 -17.29 5.69
C ILE A 103 -12.07 -16.73 5.53
N GLU A 104 -11.74 -15.70 6.32
CA GLU A 104 -10.35 -15.39 6.62
C GLU A 104 -9.92 -16.32 7.74
N HIS A 105 -8.94 -17.18 7.45
CA HIS A 105 -8.52 -18.21 8.39
C HIS A 105 -7.88 -17.58 9.62
N GLY A 106 -8.16 -18.18 10.78
CA GLY A 106 -7.70 -17.67 12.07
C GLY A 106 -6.20 -17.79 12.31
N LEU A 107 -5.46 -18.46 11.42
CA LEU A 107 -4.02 -18.57 11.50
C LEU A 107 -3.33 -18.03 10.25
N SER A 108 -2.32 -17.19 10.48
CA SER A 108 -1.43 -16.65 9.46
C SER A 108 -0.03 -17.22 9.62
N TYR A 109 0.69 -17.40 8.50
CA TYR A 109 2.10 -17.78 8.53
C TYR A 109 2.96 -16.54 8.75
N TYR A 110 3.86 -16.57 9.74
CA TYR A 110 4.79 -15.48 10.04
C TYR A 110 6.21 -15.86 9.66
N LYS A 111 6.83 -15.09 8.76
CA LYS A 111 8.18 -15.39 8.23
C LYS A 111 9.26 -15.30 9.30
N ALA A 112 9.16 -14.34 10.22
CA ALA A 112 10.18 -14.11 11.23
C ALA A 112 10.29 -15.28 12.23
N THR A 113 9.16 -15.86 12.63
CA THR A 113 9.10 -16.99 13.57
C THR A 113 9.04 -18.35 12.86
N LYS A 114 8.80 -18.35 11.55
CA LYS A 114 8.61 -19.54 10.70
C LYS A 114 7.48 -20.45 11.18
N SER A 115 6.46 -19.86 11.79
CA SER A 115 5.34 -20.58 12.42
C SER A 115 3.99 -19.99 12.02
N MET A 116 2.96 -20.80 12.19
CA MET A 116 1.57 -20.32 12.19
C MET A 116 1.27 -19.70 13.56
N ALA A 117 0.55 -18.60 13.57
CA ALA A 117 -0.04 -18.03 14.77
C ALA A 117 -1.32 -17.27 14.41
N LEU A 118 -2.02 -16.77 15.43
CA LEU A 118 -3.29 -16.06 15.25
C LEU A 118 -3.18 -14.97 14.17
N THR A 119 -4.12 -14.95 13.24
CA THR A 119 -4.24 -13.94 12.20
C THR A 119 -4.44 -12.58 12.87
N PRO A 120 -3.78 -11.51 12.41
CA PRO A 120 -3.84 -10.25 13.14
C PRO A 120 -5.26 -9.68 13.24
N GLY A 121 -5.66 -9.32 14.46
CA GLY A 121 -6.99 -8.80 14.76
C GLY A 121 -8.04 -9.88 15.06
N HIS A 122 -7.73 -11.15 14.83
CA HIS A 122 -8.62 -12.26 15.19
C HIS A 122 -8.50 -12.57 16.68
N ARG A 123 -9.53 -13.23 17.23
CA ARG A 123 -9.58 -13.62 18.65
C ARG A 123 -9.34 -15.11 18.87
N SER A 124 -9.50 -15.91 17.82
CA SER A 124 -9.42 -17.37 17.92
C SER A 124 -8.98 -18.00 16.57
N PRO A 125 -8.45 -19.23 16.57
CA PRO A 125 -7.92 -19.88 15.37
C PRO A 125 -8.99 -20.31 14.37
N GLU A 126 -10.27 -20.28 14.73
CA GLU A 126 -11.40 -20.62 13.87
C GLU A 126 -11.58 -19.63 12.71
N GLY A 127 -11.06 -18.40 12.84
CA GLY A 127 -11.13 -17.38 11.80
C GLY A 127 -12.41 -16.55 11.80
N GLU A 128 -12.50 -15.66 10.82
CA GLU A 128 -13.59 -14.69 10.69
C GLU A 128 -14.34 -14.94 9.39
N ARG A 129 -15.67 -15.01 9.47
CA ARG A 129 -16.54 -15.28 8.32
C ARG A 129 -17.14 -13.99 7.78
N TYR A 130 -17.05 -13.82 6.47
CA TYR A 130 -17.60 -12.70 5.72
C TYR A 130 -18.67 -13.21 4.76
N ARG A 131 -19.86 -12.62 4.79
CA ARG A 131 -20.86 -12.87 3.75
C ARG A 131 -20.36 -12.34 2.41
N THR A 132 -20.56 -13.11 1.35
CA THR A 132 -20.19 -12.72 -0.01
C THR A 132 -20.88 -11.41 -0.39
N PHE A 133 -22.19 -11.32 -0.15
CA PHE A 133 -22.99 -10.12 -0.37
C PHE A 133 -23.39 -9.45 0.94
N ASP A 134 -22.40 -8.81 1.57
CA ASP A 134 -22.58 -7.92 2.72
C ASP A 134 -22.72 -6.45 2.24
N PRO A 135 -23.59 -5.61 2.83
CA PRO A 135 -23.67 -4.18 2.51
C PRO A 135 -22.34 -3.42 2.65
N GLY A 136 -21.46 -3.86 3.55
CA GLY A 136 -20.11 -3.33 3.67
C GLY A 136 -19.14 -3.81 2.57
N ALA A 137 -19.49 -4.84 1.81
CA ALA A 137 -18.61 -5.52 0.85
C ALA A 137 -17.29 -6.02 1.48
N ALA A 138 -17.34 -6.52 2.73
CA ALA A 138 -16.15 -6.81 3.53
C ALA A 138 -15.11 -7.70 2.83
N ILE A 139 -15.53 -8.83 2.26
CA ILE A 139 -14.63 -9.75 1.54
C ILE A 139 -14.02 -9.09 0.29
N PHE A 140 -14.80 -8.31 -0.47
CA PHE A 140 -14.32 -7.64 -1.67
C PHE A 140 -13.25 -6.58 -1.36
N ARG A 141 -13.32 -5.94 -0.18
CA ARG A 141 -12.30 -4.97 0.25
C ARG A 141 -10.92 -5.59 0.43
N CYS A 142 -10.82 -6.87 0.77
CA CYS A 142 -9.54 -7.58 0.83
C CYS A 142 -8.86 -7.54 -0.54
N PHE A 143 -9.60 -7.93 -1.58
CA PHE A 143 -9.11 -7.95 -2.95
C PHE A 143 -8.90 -6.55 -3.53
N GLN A 144 -9.68 -5.54 -3.11
CA GLN A 144 -9.48 -4.15 -3.53
C GLN A 144 -8.06 -3.63 -3.22
N CYS A 145 -7.43 -4.13 -2.15
CA CYS A 145 -6.07 -3.74 -1.77
C CYS A 145 -4.98 -4.73 -2.19
N HIS A 146 -5.34 -5.93 -2.62
CA HIS A 146 -4.41 -7.04 -2.88
C HIS A 146 -4.45 -7.57 -4.31
N ALA A 147 -5.40 -7.13 -5.12
CA ALA A 147 -5.56 -7.45 -6.53
C ALA A 147 -5.69 -6.16 -7.37
N THR A 148 -5.66 -6.33 -8.69
CA THR A 148 -5.79 -5.22 -9.64
C THR A 148 -6.92 -5.49 -10.62
N GLY A 149 -7.62 -4.42 -10.98
CA GLY A 149 -8.75 -4.46 -11.90
C GLY A 149 -10.07 -4.86 -11.25
N PRO A 150 -11.15 -4.92 -12.04
CA PRO A 150 -12.46 -5.34 -11.56
C PRO A 150 -12.42 -6.79 -11.07
N LEU A 151 -13.20 -7.09 -10.05
CA LEU A 151 -13.40 -8.46 -9.58
C LEU A 151 -14.53 -9.11 -10.39
N LYS A 152 -14.32 -10.37 -10.77
CA LYS A 152 -15.32 -11.21 -11.41
C LYS A 152 -15.94 -12.14 -10.38
N LEU A 153 -17.18 -12.54 -10.60
CA LEU A 153 -17.83 -13.61 -9.87
C LEU A 153 -18.10 -14.74 -10.85
N ALA A 154 -17.47 -15.90 -10.62
CA ALA A 154 -17.77 -17.14 -11.32
C ALA A 154 -18.98 -17.84 -10.69
N ALA A 155 -19.35 -19.00 -11.23
CA ALA A 155 -20.41 -19.84 -10.68
C ALA A 155 -20.20 -20.13 -9.17
N GLY A 156 -21.29 -20.20 -8.43
CA GLY A 156 -21.25 -20.35 -6.96
C GLY A 156 -20.67 -19.14 -6.22
N SER A 157 -20.75 -17.94 -6.81
CA SER A 157 -20.25 -16.68 -6.22
C SER A 157 -18.75 -16.69 -5.90
N ARG A 158 -17.96 -17.43 -6.68
CA ARG A 158 -16.51 -17.51 -6.51
C ARG A 158 -15.83 -16.23 -7.02
N ILE A 159 -15.04 -15.58 -6.17
CA ILE A 159 -14.31 -14.35 -6.52
C ILE A 159 -13.11 -14.70 -7.39
N GLU A 160 -13.03 -14.06 -8.55
CA GLU A 160 -11.92 -14.17 -9.49
C GLU A 160 -11.33 -12.78 -9.75
N PRO A 161 -10.16 -12.47 -9.18
CA PRO A 161 -9.48 -11.21 -9.46
C PRO A 161 -8.96 -11.16 -10.90
N SER A 162 -9.02 -9.99 -11.53
CA SER A 162 -8.51 -9.81 -12.90
C SER A 162 -6.99 -9.99 -12.97
N GLU A 163 -6.26 -9.43 -12.00
CA GLU A 163 -4.84 -9.72 -11.79
C GLU A 163 -4.53 -9.89 -10.31
N LEU A 164 -3.62 -10.81 -9.99
CA LEU A 164 -3.14 -11.02 -8.64
C LEU A 164 -2.08 -9.97 -8.29
N GLY A 165 -2.13 -9.46 -7.06
CA GLY A 165 -1.23 -8.42 -6.60
C GLY A 165 -1.70 -7.02 -6.97
N VAL A 166 -1.02 -6.03 -6.40
CA VAL A 166 -1.15 -4.62 -6.77
C VAL A 166 -0.23 -4.40 -7.98
N GLN A 167 -0.81 -4.25 -9.16
CA GLN A 167 -0.16 -4.14 -10.45
C GLN A 167 -0.23 -2.71 -10.99
N CYS A 168 0.29 -2.50 -12.20
CA CYS A 168 0.47 -1.20 -12.84
C CYS A 168 -0.79 -0.32 -12.72
N GLU A 169 -1.94 -0.89 -13.05
CA GLU A 169 -3.21 -0.18 -13.17
C GLU A 169 -3.85 0.17 -11.81
N SER A 170 -3.39 -0.40 -10.69
CA SER A 170 -3.82 0.06 -9.36
C SER A 170 -3.32 1.47 -9.03
N CYS A 171 -2.14 1.84 -9.55
CA CYS A 171 -1.53 3.15 -9.34
C CYS A 171 -1.81 4.11 -10.51
N HIS A 172 -1.71 3.59 -11.73
CA HIS A 172 -1.85 4.34 -12.98
C HIS A 172 -3.30 4.41 -13.49
N GLY A 173 -4.23 3.65 -12.90
CA GLY A 173 -5.60 3.53 -13.39
C GLY A 173 -5.70 2.63 -14.62
N PRO A 174 -6.91 2.50 -15.19
CA PRO A 174 -7.15 1.64 -16.36
C PRO A 174 -6.34 2.11 -17.58
N GLY A 175 -5.62 1.20 -18.22
CA GLY A 175 -4.60 1.49 -19.22
C GLY A 175 -4.93 1.07 -20.65
N ALA A 176 -6.12 0.54 -20.95
CA ALA A 176 -6.45 0.07 -22.31
C ALA A 176 -6.31 1.17 -23.38
N GLU A 177 -6.76 2.39 -23.09
CA GLU A 177 -6.61 3.53 -24.00
C GLU A 177 -5.14 3.95 -24.15
N HIS A 178 -4.37 3.95 -23.05
CA HIS A 178 -2.95 4.26 -23.07
C HIS A 178 -2.16 3.24 -23.89
N ALA A 179 -2.43 1.94 -23.69
CA ALA A 179 -1.72 0.85 -24.33
C ALA A 179 -1.95 0.81 -25.86
N THR A 180 -3.11 1.29 -26.33
CA THR A 180 -3.48 1.29 -27.76
C THR A 180 -3.16 2.60 -28.48
N SER A 181 -3.39 3.75 -27.83
CA SER A 181 -3.29 5.07 -28.46
C SER A 181 -2.15 5.93 -27.92
N GLN A 182 -1.38 5.42 -26.95
CA GLN A 182 -0.32 6.13 -26.24
C GLN A 182 -0.77 7.44 -25.58
N ARG A 183 -2.09 7.63 -25.39
CA ARG A 183 -2.63 8.75 -24.62
C ARG A 183 -2.08 8.74 -23.20
N PRO A 184 -1.85 9.91 -22.58
CA PRO A 184 -1.29 9.97 -21.23
C PRO A 184 -2.17 9.21 -20.23
N ILE A 185 -1.54 8.30 -19.48
CA ILE A 185 -2.12 7.67 -18.30
C ILE A 185 -1.79 8.47 -17.04
N LYS A 186 -2.55 8.28 -15.96
CA LYS A 186 -2.26 8.90 -14.67
C LYS A 186 -0.83 8.56 -14.25
N ASN A 187 -0.05 9.57 -13.88
CA ASN A 187 1.31 9.40 -13.37
C ASN A 187 1.36 9.86 -11.90
N PRO A 188 1.50 8.94 -10.92
CA PRO A 188 1.57 9.30 -9.50
C PRO A 188 2.64 10.34 -9.16
N LYS A 189 3.74 10.43 -9.92
CA LYS A 189 4.80 11.44 -9.70
C LYS A 189 4.31 12.88 -9.92
N ARG A 190 3.19 13.07 -10.63
CA ARG A 190 2.59 14.39 -10.89
C ARG A 190 1.55 14.80 -9.84
N LEU A 191 1.23 13.92 -8.90
CA LEU A 191 0.32 14.23 -7.79
C LEU A 191 1.03 15.13 -6.77
N SER A 192 0.28 15.99 -6.11
CA SER A 192 0.77 16.67 -4.91
C SER A 192 1.11 15.67 -3.81
N ALA A 193 1.92 16.07 -2.83
CA ALA A 193 2.25 15.20 -1.69
C ALA A 193 1.02 14.72 -0.93
N ALA A 194 -0.03 15.55 -0.80
CA ALA A 194 -1.28 15.20 -0.16
C ALA A 194 -2.07 14.15 -0.97
N GLU A 195 -2.26 14.39 -2.27
CA GLU A 195 -2.94 13.45 -3.16
C GLU A 195 -2.21 12.10 -3.25
N LEU A 196 -0.87 12.11 -3.26
CA LEU A 196 -0.08 10.89 -3.23
C LEU A 196 -0.26 10.14 -1.90
N ASN A 197 -0.25 10.85 -0.77
CA ASN A 197 -0.46 10.26 0.54
C ASN A 197 -1.85 9.59 0.62
N ASP A 198 -2.88 10.22 0.06
CA ASP A 198 -4.21 9.65 -0.04
C ASP A 198 -4.28 8.46 -1.00
N ALA A 199 -3.58 8.51 -2.13
CA ALA A 199 -3.52 7.43 -3.10
C ALA A 199 -2.88 6.17 -2.48
N CYS A 200 -1.74 6.29 -1.82
CA CYS A 200 -1.13 5.19 -1.07
C CYS A 200 -2.02 4.74 0.10
N GLY A 201 -2.72 5.69 0.73
CA GLY A 201 -3.63 5.48 1.84
C GLY A 201 -4.89 4.69 1.51
N GLN A 202 -5.22 4.48 0.23
CA GLN A 202 -6.34 3.59 -0.15
C GLN A 202 -6.14 2.17 0.39
N CYS A 203 -4.89 1.70 0.41
CA CYS A 203 -4.52 0.40 0.98
C CYS A 203 -3.79 0.54 2.31
N HIS A 204 -2.89 1.53 2.43
CA HIS A 204 -2.08 1.74 3.62
C HIS A 204 -2.76 2.61 4.70
N ARG A 205 -4.07 2.83 4.58
CA ARG A 205 -4.93 3.73 5.37
C ARG A 205 -4.57 5.21 5.22
N LYS A 206 -5.56 5.99 4.80
CA LYS A 206 -5.49 7.44 4.66
C LYS A 206 -5.27 8.13 6.00
N PRO A 207 -4.80 9.39 6.00
CA PRO A 207 -4.90 10.25 7.17
C PRO A 207 -6.31 10.22 7.75
N ALA A 208 -6.39 10.26 9.08
CA ALA A 208 -7.67 10.37 9.76
C ALA A 208 -8.35 11.67 9.33
N ALA A 209 -9.66 11.62 9.10
CA ALA A 209 -10.44 12.85 8.90
C ALA A 209 -10.26 13.79 10.10
N ALA A 210 -10.36 15.10 9.86
CA ALA A 210 -10.25 16.07 10.95
C ALA A 210 -11.25 15.74 12.08
N GLY A 211 -10.75 15.65 13.32
CA GLY A 211 -11.56 15.32 14.49
C GLY A 211 -11.83 13.83 14.72
N ALA A 212 -11.39 12.93 13.83
CA ALA A 212 -11.50 11.50 14.08
C ALA A 212 -10.53 11.06 15.20
N ASP A 213 -11.05 10.36 16.20
CA ASP A 213 -10.23 9.80 17.26
C ASP A 213 -9.39 8.65 16.71
N THR A 214 -8.08 8.75 16.87
CA THR A 214 -7.13 7.71 16.48
C THR A 214 -6.34 7.31 17.71
N ASP A 215 -6.43 6.04 18.08
CA ASP A 215 -5.61 5.51 19.16
C ASP A 215 -4.14 5.40 18.72
N TRP A 216 -3.40 6.48 18.97
CA TRP A 216 -1.97 6.57 18.71
C TRP A 216 -1.12 5.76 19.71
N SER A 217 -1.72 5.12 20.71
CA SER A 217 -1.03 4.22 21.64
C SER A 217 -1.03 2.76 21.15
N ASN A 218 -1.88 2.43 20.18
CA ASN A 218 -1.92 1.11 19.59
C ASN A 218 -0.76 0.92 18.59
N PRO A 219 0.22 0.03 18.86
CA PRO A 219 1.35 -0.20 17.97
C PRO A 219 0.92 -0.76 16.61
N TRP A 220 -0.25 -1.40 16.52
CA TRP A 220 -0.83 -1.89 15.27
C TRP A 220 -0.95 -0.80 14.21
N ASN A 221 -1.24 0.43 14.64
CA ASN A 221 -1.47 1.54 13.73
C ASN A 221 -0.18 1.97 12.99
N ALA A 222 1.02 1.62 13.47
CA ALA A 222 2.29 1.92 12.80
C ALA A 222 2.42 1.27 11.41
N ARG A 223 1.61 0.25 11.10
CA ARG A 223 1.54 -0.36 9.77
C ARG A 223 0.90 0.56 8.72
N HIS A 224 0.27 1.66 9.15
CA HIS A 224 -0.45 2.61 8.30
C HIS A 224 0.42 3.85 8.02
N GLN A 225 1.31 3.73 7.04
CA GLN A 225 2.36 4.71 6.79
C GLN A 225 1.82 6.10 6.42
N PRO A 226 0.79 6.27 5.56
CA PRO A 226 0.25 7.58 5.22
C PRO A 226 -0.41 8.30 6.41
N LEU A 227 -1.10 7.55 7.27
CA LEU A 227 -1.66 8.05 8.53
C LEU A 227 -0.55 8.65 9.41
N TYR A 228 0.55 7.93 9.60
CA TYR A 228 1.66 8.36 10.44
C TYR A 228 2.52 9.47 9.80
N LEU A 229 2.80 9.37 8.49
CA LEU A 229 3.56 10.38 7.76
C LEU A 229 2.90 11.75 7.83
N SER A 230 1.57 11.80 7.73
CA SER A 230 0.80 13.05 7.84
C SER A 230 1.00 13.79 9.17
N GLN A 231 1.41 13.09 10.23
CA GLN A 231 1.69 13.69 11.55
C GLN A 231 3.10 14.27 11.65
N SER A 232 4.00 13.89 10.75
CA SER A 232 5.41 14.28 10.79
C SER A 232 5.60 15.76 10.48
N ALA A 233 6.40 16.45 11.31
CA ALA A 233 6.70 17.86 11.11
C ALA A 233 7.38 18.11 9.75
N CYS A 234 8.25 17.20 9.29
CA CYS A 234 8.90 17.32 7.99
C CYS A 234 7.90 17.27 6.83
N PHE A 235 6.90 16.38 6.89
CA PHE A 235 5.84 16.32 5.89
C PHE A 235 4.99 17.59 5.90
N ARG A 236 4.46 17.97 7.07
CA ARG A 236 3.58 19.13 7.25
C ARG A 236 4.24 20.46 6.88
N ASN A 237 5.53 20.61 7.20
CA ASN A 237 6.27 21.85 6.96
C ASN A 237 6.98 21.89 5.60
N SER A 238 6.98 20.79 4.84
CA SER A 238 7.60 20.73 3.51
C SER A 238 6.88 21.56 2.45
N LYS A 239 5.70 22.11 2.75
CA LYS A 239 4.84 22.82 1.78
C LYS A 239 4.57 22.00 0.51
N GLY A 240 4.42 20.69 0.66
CA GLY A 240 4.14 19.76 -0.44
C GLY A 240 5.38 19.18 -1.13
N ALA A 241 6.59 19.55 -0.72
CA ALA A 241 7.83 19.04 -1.32
C ALA A 241 8.21 17.61 -0.89
N LEU A 242 7.74 17.14 0.28
CA LEU A 242 8.04 15.80 0.79
C LEU A 242 6.84 14.87 0.58
N SER A 243 7.08 13.72 -0.07
CA SER A 243 6.08 12.70 -0.34
C SER A 243 6.67 11.29 -0.18
N CYS A 244 5.84 10.26 -0.36
CA CYS A 244 6.31 8.87 -0.34
C CYS A 244 7.44 8.62 -1.36
N LEU A 245 7.35 9.24 -2.54
CA LEU A 245 8.34 9.12 -3.63
C LEU A 245 9.63 9.91 -3.39
N THR A 246 9.63 10.84 -2.42
CA THR A 246 10.87 11.47 -1.93
C THR A 246 11.78 10.43 -1.27
N CYS A 247 11.22 9.33 -0.75
CA CYS A 247 11.96 8.29 -0.03
C CYS A 247 11.99 6.92 -0.71
N HIS A 248 10.91 6.53 -1.38
CA HIS A 248 10.75 5.20 -1.95
C HIS A 248 10.58 5.26 -3.47
N ALA A 249 11.26 4.35 -4.18
CA ALA A 249 10.94 4.07 -5.57
C ALA A 249 9.71 3.14 -5.63
N ALA A 250 8.72 3.48 -6.45
CA ALA A 250 7.46 2.72 -6.52
C ALA A 250 7.54 1.42 -7.33
N HIS A 251 8.52 1.30 -8.23
CA HIS A 251 8.64 0.16 -9.15
C HIS A 251 9.73 -0.84 -8.74
N THR A 252 10.55 -0.55 -7.73
CA THR A 252 11.60 -1.46 -7.29
C THR A 252 11.28 -2.01 -5.91
N GLU A 253 11.95 -3.10 -5.53
CA GLU A 253 11.83 -3.63 -4.18
C GLU A 253 12.14 -2.56 -3.12
N LEU A 254 11.45 -2.66 -1.98
CA LEU A 254 11.67 -1.77 -0.85
C LEU A 254 13.11 -1.91 -0.36
N SER A 255 13.87 -0.80 -0.43
CA SER A 255 15.22 -0.75 0.12
C SER A 255 15.19 -1.00 1.62
N ARG A 256 16.10 -1.85 2.09
CA ARG A 256 16.39 -2.08 3.52
C ARG A 256 17.70 -1.43 3.96
N ASP A 257 18.35 -0.69 3.07
CA ASP A 257 19.58 0.03 3.36
C ASP A 257 19.28 1.36 4.06
N SER A 258 19.61 1.41 5.35
CA SER A 258 19.51 2.62 6.17
C SER A 258 20.36 3.78 5.62
N ALA A 259 21.51 3.51 5.01
CA ALA A 259 22.38 4.57 4.49
C ALA A 259 21.71 5.34 3.34
N SER A 260 20.99 4.64 2.46
CA SER A 260 20.16 5.25 1.41
C SER A 260 19.12 6.22 1.98
N TYR A 261 18.42 5.86 3.05
CA TYR A 261 17.46 6.76 3.68
C TYR A 261 18.12 7.92 4.42
N ASN A 262 19.25 7.69 5.10
CA ASN A 262 19.99 8.74 5.80
C ASN A 262 20.48 9.84 4.84
N ARG A 263 20.92 9.47 3.63
CA ARG A 263 21.27 10.45 2.59
C ARG A 263 20.08 11.34 2.20
N ARG A 264 18.86 10.81 2.20
CA ARG A 264 17.65 11.60 1.94
C ARG A 264 17.35 12.57 3.07
N CYS A 265 17.54 12.15 4.32
CA CYS A 265 17.43 13.05 5.48
C CYS A 265 18.45 14.19 5.38
N ALA A 266 19.71 13.87 5.04
CA ALA A 266 20.79 14.85 4.91
C ALA A 266 20.55 15.88 3.79
N GLY A 267 19.74 15.55 2.78
CA GLY A 267 19.35 16.49 1.72
C GLY A 267 18.58 17.73 2.22
N CYS A 268 17.86 17.61 3.32
CA CYS A 268 17.17 18.74 3.98
C CYS A 268 17.81 19.13 5.32
N HIS A 269 18.43 18.18 6.01
CA HIS A 269 19.07 18.36 7.31
C HIS A 269 20.60 18.36 7.17
N VAL A 270 21.15 19.42 6.57
CA VAL A 270 22.59 19.51 6.28
C VAL A 270 23.45 19.65 7.55
N LYS A 271 22.95 20.35 8.56
CA LYS A 271 23.63 20.57 9.85
C LYS A 271 22.67 20.33 11.02
N PRO A 272 22.26 19.08 11.27
CA PRO A 272 21.31 18.77 12.33
C PRO A 272 21.97 19.03 13.69
N LYS A 273 21.27 19.74 14.57
CA LYS A 273 21.71 19.96 15.95
C LYS A 273 21.16 18.85 16.84
N HIS A 274 22.06 18.12 17.49
CA HIS A 274 21.72 17.13 18.51
C HIS A 274 22.08 17.67 19.90
N ARG A 275 21.23 17.39 20.90
CA ARG A 275 21.46 17.80 22.30
C ARG A 275 22.36 16.84 23.07
N ALA A 276 22.53 15.63 22.54
CA ALA A 276 23.43 14.62 23.05
C ALA A 276 24.36 14.20 21.92
N ALA A 277 25.54 13.68 22.26
CA ALA A 277 26.40 13.04 21.29
C ALA A 277 25.62 11.89 20.65
N VAL A 278 25.35 12.03 19.36
CA VAL A 278 24.93 10.91 18.53
C VAL A 278 26.24 10.23 18.12
N ALA A 279 26.41 8.96 18.47
CA ALA A 279 27.44 8.14 17.84
C ALA A 279 27.17 8.07 16.32
N GLU A 280 27.93 7.31 15.53
CA GLU A 280 27.69 7.09 14.09
C GLU A 280 26.36 6.35 13.78
N GLN A 281 25.27 6.76 14.44
CA GLN A 281 23.95 6.18 14.40
C GLN A 281 23.19 6.69 13.18
N SER A 282 22.41 5.78 12.63
CA SER A 282 21.53 6.01 11.50
C SER A 282 20.40 6.98 11.87
N CYS A 283 20.12 8.00 11.04
CA CYS A 283 19.00 8.93 11.23
C CYS A 283 17.69 8.17 11.43
N VAL A 284 17.42 7.18 10.56
CA VAL A 284 16.19 6.39 10.62
C VAL A 284 16.12 5.47 11.85
N GLY A 285 17.25 5.14 12.49
CA GLY A 285 17.28 4.32 13.70
C GLY A 285 16.61 5.00 14.90
N CYS A 286 16.81 6.31 15.05
CA CYS A 286 16.25 7.09 16.14
C CYS A 286 14.99 7.86 15.74
N HIS A 287 14.92 8.35 14.51
CA HIS A 287 13.82 9.22 14.06
C HIS A 287 12.65 8.47 13.40
N MET A 288 12.83 7.19 13.08
CA MET A 288 11.80 6.30 12.53
C MET A 288 11.86 4.93 13.24
N PRO A 289 11.69 4.88 14.56
CA PRO A 289 11.95 3.67 15.35
C PRO A 289 11.13 2.47 14.85
N SER A 290 11.71 1.28 14.91
CA SER A 290 11.01 0.04 14.59
C SER A 290 9.93 -0.24 15.65
N VAL A 291 8.68 -0.36 15.22
CA VAL A 291 7.54 -0.74 16.04
C VAL A 291 7.24 -2.22 15.85
N VAL A 292 7.06 -2.94 16.96
CA VAL A 292 6.67 -4.36 16.99
C VAL A 292 5.23 -4.44 17.47
N PRO A 293 4.24 -4.54 16.57
CA PRO A 293 2.85 -4.62 16.99
C PRO A 293 2.42 -6.03 17.39
N LEU A 294 3.22 -7.04 17.04
CA LEU A 294 2.92 -8.44 17.35
C LEU A 294 4.22 -9.20 17.60
N ALA A 295 4.25 -9.94 18.72
CA ALA A 295 5.27 -10.93 19.05
C ALA A 295 4.60 -12.27 19.33
N ILE A 296 5.28 -13.35 18.97
CA ILE A 296 4.86 -14.73 19.20
C ILE A 296 5.98 -15.38 20.02
N ASP A 297 5.64 -15.91 21.20
CA ASP A 297 6.60 -16.50 22.15
C ASP A 297 7.78 -15.56 22.46
N GLY A 298 7.48 -14.28 22.71
CA GLY A 298 8.48 -13.25 23.00
C GLY A 298 9.34 -12.82 21.78
N ARG A 299 9.14 -13.41 20.60
CA ARG A 299 9.87 -13.07 19.38
C ARG A 299 9.03 -12.15 18.48
N PRO A 300 9.56 -10.99 18.04
CA PRO A 300 8.83 -10.10 17.14
C PRO A 300 8.44 -10.77 15.82
N ALA A 301 7.13 -10.89 15.59
CA ALA A 301 6.55 -11.52 14.41
C ALA A 301 6.34 -10.52 13.26
N LEU A 302 5.96 -9.28 13.62
CA LEU A 302 5.77 -8.17 12.69
C LEU A 302 6.63 -6.97 13.11
N ARG A 303 7.09 -6.18 12.14
CA ARG A 303 7.93 -5.00 12.39
C ARG A 303 7.65 -3.90 11.38
N PHE A 304 7.37 -2.68 11.83
CA PHE A 304 7.14 -1.55 10.93
C PHE A 304 8.02 -0.37 11.32
N ALA A 305 8.60 0.32 10.34
CA ALA A 305 9.24 1.60 10.60
C ALA A 305 8.16 2.63 10.94
N ASN A 306 8.33 3.34 12.06
CA ASN A 306 7.41 4.38 12.45
C ASN A 306 7.53 5.58 11.49
N HIS A 307 6.50 5.82 10.69
CA HIS A 307 6.48 6.93 9.72
C HIS A 307 6.06 8.27 10.34
N TRP A 308 5.82 8.33 11.66
CA TRP A 308 5.68 9.60 12.38
C TRP A 308 7.07 10.14 12.71
N ILE A 309 7.78 10.56 11.68
CA ILE A 309 9.18 10.97 11.74
C ILE A 309 9.36 12.12 12.72
N GLY A 310 10.18 11.90 13.76
CA GLY A 310 10.34 12.85 14.84
C GLY A 310 11.40 12.46 15.86
N ILE A 311 11.43 13.14 17.01
CA ILE A 311 12.38 12.86 18.09
C ILE A 311 11.66 12.07 19.16
N TYR A 312 12.16 10.89 19.50
CA TYR A 312 11.53 10.00 20.48
C TYR A 312 12.26 10.03 21.84
N SER A 313 11.53 9.67 22.89
CA SER A 313 12.05 9.44 24.24
C SER A 313 11.53 8.09 24.73
N GLY A 314 12.44 7.20 25.13
CA GLY A 314 12.09 5.84 25.52
C GLY A 314 11.37 5.07 24.39
N ASN A 315 10.40 4.24 24.77
CA ASN A 315 9.66 3.37 23.85
C ASN A 315 8.33 3.99 23.35
N SER A 316 8.21 5.32 23.36
CA SER A 316 7.01 6.02 22.90
C SER A 316 6.72 5.74 21.43
N LEU A 317 5.44 5.55 21.07
CA LEU A 317 4.99 5.46 19.67
C LEU A 317 4.81 6.84 19.02
N LYS A 318 4.78 7.91 19.83
CA LYS A 318 4.64 9.31 19.40
C LYS A 318 5.95 10.07 19.64
N PRO A 319 6.37 10.95 18.73
CA PRO A 319 7.47 11.87 19.00
C PRO A 319 7.18 12.75 20.22
N ALA A 320 8.24 13.14 20.93
CA ALA A 320 8.14 14.12 22.01
C ALA A 320 7.66 15.46 21.45
N SER A 321 6.66 16.06 22.11
CA SER A 321 6.17 17.40 21.74
C SER A 321 7.27 18.45 21.93
N SER A 322 7.33 19.45 21.04
CA SER A 322 8.19 20.62 21.22
C SER A 322 7.77 21.48 22.42
N THR A 323 6.50 21.41 22.86
CA THR A 323 5.93 22.23 23.94
C THR A 323 6.14 21.65 25.34
N SER A 324 6.52 20.38 25.49
CA SER A 324 6.68 19.75 26.81
C SER A 324 8.09 19.86 27.40
N ARG A 325 9.01 20.58 26.75
CA ARG A 325 10.40 20.72 27.22
C ARG A 325 10.60 22.05 27.94
N ARG A 326 10.07 22.14 29.16
CA ARG A 326 10.61 23.10 30.14
C ARG A 326 12.07 22.71 30.42
N PRO A 327 13.04 23.62 30.43
CA PRO A 327 14.37 23.30 30.92
C PRO A 327 14.20 22.93 32.39
N THR A 328 14.53 21.69 32.77
CA THR A 328 14.80 21.42 34.17
C THR A 328 16.03 22.25 34.52
N SER A 329 15.86 23.28 35.36
CA SER A 329 16.99 24.00 35.95
C SER A 329 18.01 23.01 36.51
N PRO A 330 19.31 23.30 36.42
CA PRO A 330 20.28 22.52 37.17
C PRO A 330 19.94 22.65 38.66
N ARG A 331 19.84 21.52 39.36
CA ARG A 331 19.79 21.55 40.83
C ARG A 331 21.15 22.06 41.35
N PRO A 332 21.14 22.83 42.46
CA PRO A 332 22.32 23.48 43.01
C PRO A 332 23.41 22.49 43.42
#